data_AF-A0ABC9ZKQ1-F1
#
_entry.id   AF-A0ABC9ZKQ1-F1
#
_cell.length_a   1.000
_cell.length_b   1.000
_cell.length_c   1.000
_cell.angle_alpha   90.00
_cell.angle_beta   90.00
_cell.angle_gamma   90.00
#
_symmetry.space_group_name_H-M   'P 1'
#
loop_
_entity.id
_entity.type
_entity.pdbx_description
1 polymer ?
#
loop_
_entity_poly.entity_id
_entity_poly.type
_entity_poly.pdbx_seq_one_letter_code
_entity_poly.pdbx_strand_id
1 'polypeptide(L)'
;MGHVAKELGITKSALYHHISSKEEILELTVAHALSNLEAVVAEVAESDLGPGERVWSLIRGSIEVLCTDPKSVALLLRLRGNSDVEERALERRRKLTRSVVPLVRDAQEAGEIRADLDAAVLTRMVFGMVNSVAEWYDPKGKLGVEEVANSVAELLFGGLRAK
;
A
#
# COMPACT_ATOMS: atom_id res chain seq x y z
N MET A 1 5.19 -21.73 -13.03
CA MET A 1 6.57 -22.24 -13.11
C MET A 1 7.09 -22.23 -14.54
N GLY A 2 6.53 -22.99 -15.50
CA GLY A 2 7.04 -22.96 -16.89
C GLY A 2 7.04 -21.58 -17.55
N HIS A 3 5.92 -20.84 -17.47
CA HIS A 3 5.84 -19.46 -18.00
C HIS A 3 6.77 -18.49 -17.25
N VAL A 4 6.82 -18.59 -15.91
CA VAL A 4 7.71 -17.74 -15.08
C VAL A 4 9.18 -17.97 -15.45
N ALA A 5 9.60 -19.22 -15.59
CA ALA A 5 10.97 -19.55 -16.01
C ALA A 5 11.28 -19.01 -17.40
N LYS A 6 10.34 -19.10 -18.34
CA LYS A 6 10.46 -18.54 -19.69
C LYS A 6 10.62 -17.02 -19.68
N GLU A 7 9.79 -16.30 -18.91
CA GLU A 7 9.88 -14.84 -18.76
C GLU A 7 11.20 -14.41 -18.10
N LEU A 8 11.72 -15.20 -17.16
CA LEU A 8 13.01 -14.95 -16.51
C LEU A 8 14.22 -15.40 -17.36
N GLY A 9 14.01 -16.03 -18.52
CA GLY A 9 15.11 -16.56 -19.36
C GLY A 9 15.89 -17.71 -18.73
N ILE A 10 15.33 -18.39 -17.72
CA ILE A 10 15.98 -19.51 -17.01
C ILE A 10 15.26 -20.83 -17.25
N THR A 11 15.93 -21.95 -16.93
CA THR A 11 15.27 -23.25 -17.00
C THR A 11 14.29 -23.44 -15.84
N LYS A 12 13.26 -24.27 -16.06
CA LYS A 12 12.33 -24.68 -15.00
C LYS A 12 13.09 -25.29 -13.80
N SER A 13 14.14 -26.07 -14.05
CA SER A 13 14.99 -26.66 -13.01
C SER A 13 15.71 -25.59 -12.19
N ALA A 14 16.35 -24.61 -12.85
CA ALA A 14 17.01 -23.48 -12.19
C ALA A 14 16.05 -22.68 -11.29
N LEU A 15 14.81 -22.48 -11.73
CA LEU A 15 13.78 -21.83 -10.91
C LEU A 15 13.43 -22.65 -9.67
N TYR A 16 13.29 -23.98 -9.79
CA TYR A 16 12.99 -24.85 -8.64
C TYR A 16 14.13 -24.97 -7.64
N HIS A 17 15.37 -24.63 -8.00
CA HIS A 17 16.46 -24.55 -7.04
C HIS A 17 16.30 -23.38 -6.05
N HIS A 18 15.59 -22.33 -6.45
CA HIS A 18 15.38 -21.14 -5.62
C HIS A 18 13.96 -21.03 -5.07
N ILE A 19 12.96 -21.59 -5.78
CA ILE A 19 11.55 -21.49 -5.41
C ILE A 19 10.84 -22.83 -5.63
N SER A 20 10.39 -23.40 -4.52
CA SER A 20 9.79 -24.72 -4.40
C SER A 20 8.39 -24.79 -5.02
N SER A 21 7.62 -23.70 -5.01
CA SER A 21 6.23 -23.70 -5.47
C SER A 21 5.73 -22.34 -5.97
N LYS A 22 4.57 -22.34 -6.65
CA LYS A 22 3.86 -21.08 -6.97
C LYS A 22 3.38 -20.35 -5.71
N GLU A 23 3.10 -21.10 -4.65
CA GLU A 23 2.65 -20.55 -3.38
C GLU A 23 3.78 -19.82 -2.65
N GLU A 24 5.02 -20.30 -2.78
CA GLU A 24 6.20 -19.59 -2.30
C GLU A 24 6.45 -18.29 -3.09
N ILE A 25 6.24 -18.29 -4.42
CA ILE A 25 6.26 -17.03 -5.20
C ILE A 25 5.21 -16.06 -4.66
N LEU A 26 3.99 -16.53 -4.42
CA LEU A 26 2.91 -15.70 -3.89
C LEU A 26 3.31 -15.11 -2.54
N GLU A 27 3.78 -15.95 -1.61
CA GLU A 27 4.21 -15.55 -0.27
C GLU A 27 5.31 -14.49 -0.31
N LEU A 28 6.37 -14.72 -1.08
CA LEU A 28 7.47 -13.75 -1.23
C LEU A 28 6.98 -12.42 -1.82
N THR A 29 6.11 -12.48 -2.83
CA THR A 29 5.58 -11.29 -3.52
C THR A 29 4.71 -10.44 -2.59
N VAL A 30 3.75 -11.06 -1.90
CA VAL A 30 2.85 -10.32 -0.99
C VAL A 30 3.57 -9.87 0.28
N ALA A 31 4.55 -10.65 0.75
CA ALA A 31 5.39 -10.26 1.87
C ALA A 31 6.24 -9.03 1.52
N HIS A 32 6.81 -8.97 0.31
CA HIS A 32 7.56 -7.80 -0.16
C HIS A 32 6.69 -6.54 -0.19
N ALA A 33 5.51 -6.61 -0.81
CA ALA A 33 4.57 -5.50 -0.87
C ALA A 33 4.17 -5.00 0.54
N LEU A 34 3.84 -5.93 1.45
CA LEU A 34 3.48 -5.60 2.83
C LEU A 34 4.64 -4.98 3.61
N SER A 35 5.86 -5.51 3.46
CA SER A 35 7.04 -4.97 4.15
C SER A 35 7.34 -3.54 3.71
N ASN A 36 7.20 -3.22 2.43
CA ASN A 36 7.40 -1.86 1.94
C ASN A 36 6.35 -0.89 2.52
N LEU A 37 5.06 -1.29 2.58
CA LEU A 37 4.01 -0.47 3.17
C LEU A 37 4.16 -0.32 4.70
N GLU A 38 4.61 -1.37 5.38
CA GLU A 38 4.93 -1.33 6.82
C GLU A 38 6.10 -0.41 7.12
N ALA A 39 7.11 -0.37 6.26
CA ALA A 39 8.25 0.55 6.39
C ALA A 39 7.79 2.00 6.34
N VAL A 40 6.86 2.36 5.45
CA VAL A 40 6.27 3.71 5.40
C VAL A 40 5.58 4.06 6.71
N VAL A 41 4.79 3.14 7.28
CA VAL A 41 4.12 3.37 8.58
C VAL A 41 5.14 3.56 9.69
N ALA A 42 6.21 2.75 9.73
CA ALA A 42 7.26 2.85 10.72
C ALA A 42 8.01 4.19 10.64
N GLU A 43 8.40 4.61 9.44
CA GLU A 43 9.08 5.89 9.20
C GLU A 43 8.23 7.08 9.68
N VAL A 44 6.93 7.06 9.39
CA VAL A 44 6.00 8.10 9.86
C VAL A 44 5.86 8.10 11.38
N ALA A 45 5.80 6.93 12.02
CA ALA A 45 5.70 6.81 13.46
C ALA A 45 6.95 7.34 14.19
N GLU A 46 8.13 7.21 13.56
CA GLU A 46 9.42 7.67 14.11
C GLU A 46 9.73 9.14 13.75
N SER A 47 8.94 9.77 12.88
CA SER A 47 9.16 11.15 12.44
C SER A 47 8.78 12.20 13.50
N ASP A 48 9.46 13.34 13.49
CA ASP A 48 9.14 14.52 14.32
C ASP A 48 8.03 15.41 13.70
N LEU A 49 7.28 14.89 12.73
CA LEU A 49 6.22 15.60 12.01
C LEU A 49 4.98 15.83 12.89
N GLY A 50 4.24 16.90 12.59
CA GLY A 50 2.93 17.14 13.19
C GLY A 50 1.90 16.06 12.82
N PRO A 51 0.78 15.93 13.57
CA PRO A 51 -0.21 14.87 13.35
C PRO A 51 -0.76 14.79 11.92
N GLY A 52 -1.15 15.93 11.32
CA GLY A 52 -1.60 15.97 9.93
C GLY A 52 -0.46 15.64 8.96
N GLU A 53 0.71 16.23 9.16
CA GLU A 53 1.92 15.95 8.35
C GLU A 53 2.30 14.47 8.32
N ARG A 54 2.12 13.75 9.44
CA ARG A 54 2.29 12.30 9.50
C ARG A 54 1.30 11.57 8.59
N VAL A 55 0.01 11.93 8.62
CA VAL A 55 -0.99 11.35 7.71
C VAL A 55 -0.64 11.66 6.25
N TRP A 56 -0.11 12.84 5.97
CA TRP A 56 0.30 13.24 4.62
C TRP A 56 1.51 12.47 4.12
N SER A 57 2.54 12.36 4.94
CA SER A 57 3.72 11.56 4.65
C SER A 57 3.35 10.09 4.42
N LEU A 58 2.43 9.56 5.23
CA LEU A 58 1.92 8.19 5.07
C LEU A 58 1.24 7.96 3.72
N ILE A 59 0.34 8.87 3.31
CA ILE A 59 -0.38 8.76 2.03
C ILE A 59 0.62 8.81 0.88
N ARG A 60 1.56 9.77 0.92
CA ARG A 60 2.56 9.96 -0.12
C ARG A 60 3.48 8.74 -0.24
N GLY A 61 4.08 8.28 0.85
CA GLY A 61 4.94 7.10 0.85
C GLY A 61 4.19 5.84 0.41
N SER A 62 2.91 5.71 0.76
CA SER A 62 2.08 4.61 0.25
C SER A 62 1.93 4.66 -1.27
N ILE A 63 1.67 5.84 -1.85
CA ILE A 63 1.57 6.01 -3.31
C ILE A 63 2.90 5.70 -3.99
N GLU A 64 4.02 6.13 -3.41
CA GLU A 64 5.36 5.82 -3.93
C GLU A 64 5.61 4.31 -3.99
N VAL A 65 5.24 3.57 -2.93
CA VAL A 65 5.30 2.09 -2.93
C VAL A 65 4.41 1.50 -4.02
N LEU A 66 3.17 1.99 -4.16
CA LEU A 66 2.21 1.52 -5.16
C LEU A 66 2.69 1.76 -6.59
N CYS A 67 3.38 2.87 -6.84
CA CYS A 67 3.87 3.20 -8.17
C CYS A 67 5.21 2.50 -8.50
N THR A 68 6.01 2.19 -7.48
CA THR A 68 7.29 1.48 -7.65
C THR A 68 7.07 0.01 -7.99
N ASP A 69 6.13 -0.65 -7.33
CA ASP A 69 5.79 -2.06 -7.59
C ASP A 69 4.27 -2.30 -7.66
N PRO A 70 3.60 -1.76 -8.70
CA PRO A 70 2.15 -1.86 -8.82
C PRO A 70 1.67 -3.30 -8.95
N LYS A 71 2.48 -4.21 -9.49
CA LYS A 71 2.09 -5.61 -9.71
C LYS A 71 2.03 -6.40 -8.41
N SER A 72 3.02 -6.26 -7.52
CA SER A 72 3.00 -6.95 -6.23
C SER A 72 1.89 -6.41 -5.33
N VAL A 73 1.66 -5.10 -5.35
CA VAL A 73 0.53 -4.51 -4.60
C VAL A 73 -0.82 -4.93 -5.19
N ALA A 74 -0.98 -4.93 -6.52
CA ALA A 74 -2.22 -5.42 -7.15
C ALA A 74 -2.50 -6.89 -6.80
N LEU A 75 -1.47 -7.74 -6.74
CA LEU A 75 -1.61 -9.12 -6.27
C LEU A 75 -2.10 -9.19 -4.82
N LEU A 76 -1.49 -8.41 -3.92
CA LEU A 76 -1.90 -8.28 -2.52
C LEU A 76 -3.36 -7.81 -2.38
N LEU A 77 -3.81 -6.86 -3.22
CA LEU A 77 -5.17 -6.32 -3.18
C LEU A 77 -6.23 -7.30 -3.70
N ARG A 78 -5.83 -8.28 -4.52
CA ARG A 78 -6.72 -9.28 -5.13
C ARG A 78 -6.85 -10.58 -4.33
N LEU A 79 -6.10 -10.74 -3.24
CA LEU A 79 -6.19 -11.91 -2.37
C LEU A 79 -7.62 -12.14 -1.88
N ARG A 80 -8.00 -13.41 -1.75
CA ARG A 80 -9.35 -13.83 -1.35
C ARG A 80 -9.34 -14.65 -0.06
N GLY A 81 -8.18 -15.12 0.39
CA GLY A 81 -8.05 -15.99 1.56
C GLY A 81 -8.28 -17.45 1.20
N ASN A 82 -7.89 -17.87 -0.01
CA ASN A 82 -8.11 -19.25 -0.48
C ASN A 82 -7.00 -20.23 -0.05
N SER A 83 -5.93 -19.73 0.59
CA SER A 83 -4.87 -20.55 1.17
C SER A 83 -4.29 -19.88 2.41
N ASP A 84 -3.55 -20.64 3.22
CA ASP A 84 -2.93 -20.15 4.45
C ASP A 84 -2.01 -18.95 4.18
N VAL A 85 -1.31 -18.92 3.04
CA VAL A 85 -0.48 -17.78 2.62
C VAL A 85 -1.34 -16.54 2.43
N GLU A 86 -2.47 -16.66 1.72
CA GLU A 86 -3.37 -15.53 1.51
C GLU A 86 -4.01 -15.06 2.82
N GLU A 87 -4.41 -15.97 3.70
CA GLU A 87 -5.00 -15.63 5.00
C GLU A 87 -4.03 -14.85 5.88
N ARG A 88 -2.77 -15.30 5.98
CA ARG A 88 -1.71 -14.58 6.72
C ARG A 88 -1.45 -13.20 6.14
N ALA A 89 -1.38 -13.08 4.80
CA ALA A 89 -1.17 -11.80 4.14
C ALA A 89 -2.36 -10.84 4.36
N LEU A 90 -3.59 -11.33 4.29
CA LEU A 90 -4.80 -10.55 4.57
C LEU A 90 -4.86 -10.11 6.04
N GLU A 91 -4.44 -10.95 6.98
CA GLU A 91 -4.35 -10.58 8.39
C GLU A 91 -3.31 -9.48 8.62
N ARG A 92 -2.11 -9.62 8.05
CA ARG A 92 -1.04 -8.62 8.12
C ARG A 92 -1.51 -7.29 7.52
N ARG A 93 -2.21 -7.31 6.37
CA ARG A 93 -2.85 -6.12 5.78
C ARG A 93 -3.91 -5.48 6.69
N ARG A 94 -4.76 -6.29 7.35
CA ARG A 94 -5.74 -5.80 8.33
C ARG A 94 -5.07 -5.16 9.55
N LYS A 95 -3.94 -5.72 10.01
CA LYS A 95 -3.15 -5.16 11.11
C LYS A 95 -2.56 -3.81 10.71
N LEU A 96 -1.95 -3.73 9.52
CA LEU A 96 -1.41 -2.49 8.96
C LEU A 96 -2.48 -1.40 8.83
N THR A 97 -3.66 -1.73 8.30
CA THR A 97 -4.75 -0.75 8.19
C THR A 97 -5.18 -0.25 9.58
N ARG A 98 -5.26 -1.15 10.57
CA ARG A 98 -5.62 -0.79 11.95
C ARG A 98 -4.56 0.08 12.64
N SER A 99 -3.27 -0.11 12.35
CA SER A 99 -2.20 0.70 12.96
C SER A 99 -2.17 2.14 12.48
N VAL A 100 -2.81 2.45 11.34
CA VAL A 100 -2.91 3.81 10.82
C VAL A 100 -4.03 4.62 11.46
N VAL A 101 -5.10 3.98 11.93
CA VAL A 101 -6.28 4.67 12.49
C VAL A 101 -5.92 5.65 13.62
N PRO A 102 -5.00 5.34 14.56
CA PRO A 102 -4.56 6.30 15.57
C PRO A 102 -3.95 7.57 14.98
N LEU A 103 -3.13 7.48 13.92
CA LEU A 103 -2.52 8.66 13.27
C LEU A 103 -3.59 9.61 12.72
N VAL A 104 -4.63 9.05 12.11
CA VAL A 104 -5.77 9.84 11.60
C VAL A 104 -6.55 10.46 12.75
N ARG A 105 -6.75 9.74 13.85
CA ARG A 105 -7.42 10.28 15.04
C ARG A 105 -6.62 11.44 15.66
N ASP A 106 -5.32 11.28 15.83
CA ASP A 106 -4.46 12.33 16.38
C ASP A 106 -4.53 13.61 15.53
N ALA A 107 -4.57 13.47 14.20
CA ALA A 107 -4.73 14.59 13.27
C ALA A 107 -6.13 15.24 13.33
N GLN A 108 -7.18 14.45 13.62
CA GLN A 108 -8.53 14.99 13.88
C GLN A 108 -8.59 15.75 15.20
N GLU A 109 -7.97 15.22 16.26
CA GLU A 109 -7.90 15.87 17.58
C GLU A 109 -7.09 17.18 17.54
N ALA A 110 -6.07 17.24 16.68
CA ALA A 110 -5.31 18.46 16.40
C ALA A 110 -6.07 19.49 15.54
N GLY A 111 -7.24 19.13 14.99
CA GLY A 111 -8.02 20.00 14.10
C GLY A 111 -7.42 20.15 12.69
N GLU A 112 -6.44 19.32 12.33
CA GLU A 112 -5.74 19.38 11.04
C GLU A 112 -6.45 18.56 9.95
N ILE A 113 -7.29 17.60 10.36
CA ILE A 113 -8.15 16.79 9.49
C ILE A 113 -9.60 16.87 9.98
N ARG A 114 -10.56 16.88 9.05
CA ARG A 114 -12.00 16.87 9.35
C ARG A 114 -12.37 15.77 10.36
N ALA A 115 -13.12 16.15 11.40
CA ALA A 115 -13.53 15.26 12.50
C ALA A 115 -15.01 14.87 12.47
N ASP A 116 -15.74 15.22 11.40
CA ASP A 116 -17.15 14.85 11.21
C ASP A 116 -17.35 13.39 10.77
N LEU A 117 -16.25 12.69 10.48
CA LEU A 117 -16.21 11.28 10.10
C LEU A 117 -15.40 10.49 11.13
N ASP A 118 -15.84 9.26 11.44
CA ASP A 118 -15.05 8.33 12.24
C ASP A 118 -13.67 8.07 11.60
N ALA A 119 -12.61 8.10 12.42
CA ALA A 119 -11.23 7.94 11.95
C ALA A 119 -11.00 6.64 11.16
N ALA A 120 -11.62 5.52 11.57
CA ALA A 120 -11.46 4.24 10.88
C ALA A 120 -12.20 4.23 9.54
N VAL A 121 -13.39 4.85 9.49
CA VAL A 121 -14.15 5.04 8.25
C VAL A 121 -13.37 5.92 7.27
N LEU A 122 -12.85 7.06 7.73
CA LEU A 122 -12.02 7.96 6.92
C LEU A 122 -10.76 7.25 6.40
N THR A 123 -10.04 6.55 7.28
CA THR A 123 -8.87 5.73 6.91
C THR A 123 -9.21 4.76 5.79
N ARG A 124 -10.33 4.03 5.91
CA ARG A 124 -10.73 3.04 4.89
C ARG A 124 -11.06 3.69 3.55
N MET A 125 -11.68 4.87 3.54
CA MET A 125 -11.98 5.61 2.30
C MET A 125 -10.71 6.13 1.63
N VAL A 126 -9.81 6.75 2.40
CA VAL A 126 -8.51 7.24 1.93
C VAL A 126 -7.69 6.12 1.32
N PHE A 127 -7.51 5.00 2.04
CA PHE A 127 -6.78 3.85 1.50
C PHE A 127 -7.51 3.16 0.36
N GLY A 128 -8.84 3.23 0.28
CA GLY A 128 -9.58 2.78 -0.90
C GLY A 128 -9.17 3.55 -2.16
N MET A 129 -9.08 4.88 -2.05
CA MET A 129 -8.63 5.75 -3.13
C MET A 129 -7.16 5.50 -3.47
N VAL A 130 -6.27 5.47 -2.48
CA VAL A 130 -4.83 5.20 -2.68
C VAL A 130 -4.61 3.83 -3.34
N ASN A 131 -5.27 2.78 -2.82
CA ASN A 131 -5.15 1.42 -3.37
C ASN A 131 -5.61 1.32 -4.84
N SER A 132 -6.48 2.22 -5.31
CA SER A 132 -6.88 2.22 -6.72
C SER A 132 -5.70 2.49 -7.66
N VAL A 133 -4.67 3.23 -7.22
CA VAL A 133 -3.48 3.56 -8.02
C VAL A 133 -2.80 2.30 -8.56
N ALA A 134 -2.72 1.24 -7.76
CA ALA A 134 -2.09 -0.02 -8.17
C ALA A 134 -2.83 -0.73 -9.32
N GLU A 135 -4.10 -0.41 -9.58
CA GLU A 135 -4.89 -1.03 -10.65
C GLU A 135 -4.75 -0.32 -12.00
N TRP A 136 -4.47 0.99 -12.03
CA TRP A 136 -4.46 1.78 -13.27
C TRP A 136 -3.13 2.47 -13.58
N TYR A 137 -2.21 2.59 -12.62
CA TYR A 137 -0.92 3.23 -12.86
C TYR A 137 -0.06 2.41 -13.82
N ASP A 138 0.46 3.07 -14.86
CA ASP A 138 1.42 2.51 -15.79
C ASP A 138 2.75 3.27 -15.65
N PRO A 139 3.83 2.64 -15.18
CA PRO A 139 5.15 3.26 -15.10
C PRO A 139 5.71 3.75 -16.45
N LYS A 140 5.19 3.24 -17.57
CA LYS A 140 5.53 3.68 -18.93
C LYS A 140 4.53 4.70 -19.51
N GLY A 141 3.54 5.07 -18.71
CA GLY A 141 2.50 6.02 -19.06
C GLY A 141 2.99 7.47 -19.03
N LYS A 142 2.04 8.40 -19.15
CA LYS A 142 2.33 9.84 -19.19
C LYS A 142 2.49 10.47 -17.81
N LEU A 143 1.96 9.84 -16.77
CA LEU A 143 1.99 10.36 -15.40
C LEU A 143 3.14 9.72 -14.64
N GLY A 144 4.01 10.55 -14.06
CA GLY A 144 5.03 10.10 -13.12
C GLY A 144 4.47 9.88 -11.71
N VAL A 145 5.27 9.20 -10.87
CA VAL A 145 4.95 8.91 -9.46
C VAL A 145 4.56 10.17 -8.69
N GLU A 146 5.38 11.22 -8.82
CA GLU A 146 5.16 12.52 -8.16
C GLU A 146 3.83 13.17 -8.57
N GLU A 147 3.48 13.12 -9.85
CA GLU A 147 2.25 13.72 -10.36
C GLU A 147 1.02 12.98 -9.82
N VAL A 148 1.10 11.65 -9.71
CA VAL A 148 0.03 10.83 -9.10
C VAL A 148 -0.08 11.12 -7.61
N ALA A 149 1.05 11.14 -6.90
CA ALA A 149 1.08 11.45 -5.47
C ALA A 149 0.47 12.82 -5.19
N ASN A 150 0.85 13.85 -5.95
CA ASN A 150 0.33 15.21 -5.84
C ASN A 150 -1.16 15.28 -6.20
N SER A 151 -1.62 14.56 -7.23
CA SER A 151 -3.05 14.57 -7.62
C SER A 151 -3.94 13.93 -6.55
N VAL A 152 -3.53 12.79 -6.00
CA VAL A 152 -4.27 12.10 -4.92
C VAL A 152 -4.24 12.95 -3.65
N ALA A 153 -3.08 13.52 -3.33
CA ALA A 153 -2.94 14.51 -2.29
C ALA A 153 -3.98 15.62 -2.49
N GLU A 154 -3.90 16.40 -3.58
CA GLU A 154 -4.77 17.55 -3.82
C GLU A 154 -6.26 17.22 -3.69
N LEU A 155 -6.69 16.07 -4.22
CA LEU A 155 -8.07 15.60 -4.11
C LEU A 155 -8.48 15.35 -2.65
N LEU A 156 -7.61 14.72 -1.87
CA LEU A 156 -7.83 14.51 -0.44
C LEU A 156 -7.79 15.86 0.31
N PHE A 157 -6.84 16.74 0.02
CA PHE A 157 -6.67 18.03 0.70
C PHE A 157 -7.79 19.04 0.41
N GLY A 158 -8.34 19.04 -0.80
CA GLY A 158 -9.51 19.86 -1.14
C GLY A 158 -10.79 19.42 -0.41
N GLY A 159 -10.87 18.14 0.00
CA GLY A 159 -12.03 17.56 0.69
C GLY A 159 -11.85 17.27 2.19
N LEU A 160 -10.62 17.25 2.70
CA LEU A 160 -10.26 16.92 4.09
C LEU A 160 -9.86 18.11 4.95
N ARG A 161 -9.51 19.26 4.35
CA ARG A 161 -9.30 20.50 5.11
C ARG A 161 -10.60 20.91 5.76
N ALA A 162 -10.60 21.02 7.09
CA ALA A 162 -11.71 21.58 7.84
C ALA A 162 -11.99 23.02 7.35
N LYS A 163 -13.28 23.39 7.25
CA LYS A 163 -13.69 24.78 7.07
C LYS A 163 -13.53 25.56 8.36
#